data_AF-A0A5E7R2Y6-F1
#
_entry.id   AF-A0A5E7R2Y6-F1
#
_cell.length_a   1.000
_cell.length_b   1.000
_cell.length_c   1.000
_cell.angle_alpha   90.00
_cell.angle_beta   90.00
_cell.angle_gamma   90.00
#
_symmetry.space_group_name_H-M   'P 1'
#
loop_
_entity.id
_entity.type
_entity.pdbx_description
1 polymer ?
#
loop_
_entity_poly.entity_id
_entity_poly.type
_entity_poly.pdbx_seq_one_letter_code
_entity_poly.pdbx_strand_id
1 'polypeptide(L)'
;MKLIQCRYSSGQRVPLLVQTGDAAPLPMLVPFIYVQLKLRYRAYNTAAAHLRAIQAFYTYANTRDLDIDEAILACNFEAILALLDGYAIWLQSGRHADNLIARIGTAATAPFPQIDPRTRDQYLRLLKQYLSWCVTRYIPLARQNSTSLANIEAVFADVAE
;
A
#
# COMPACT_ATOMS: atom_id res chain seq x y z
N MET A 1 4.94 -3.96 9.75
CA MET A 1 5.33 -2.63 9.19
C MET A 1 5.17 -1.55 10.26
N LYS A 2 6.04 -0.54 10.27
CA LYS A 2 6.00 0.57 11.25
C LYS A 2 6.09 1.92 10.57
N LEU A 3 5.30 2.89 11.01
CA LEU A 3 5.43 4.29 10.60
C LEU A 3 6.46 4.98 11.52
N ILE A 4 7.48 5.58 10.93
CA ILE A 4 8.53 6.32 11.65
C ILE A 4 8.65 7.76 11.14
N GLN A 5 9.17 8.64 11.99
CA GLN A 5 9.57 9.98 11.59
C GLN A 5 11.05 9.97 11.23
N CYS A 6 11.38 10.16 9.95
CA CYS A 6 12.75 10.37 9.51
C CYS A 6 13.08 11.86 9.48
N ARG A 7 14.31 12.23 9.83
CA ARG A 7 14.82 13.60 9.74
C ARG A 7 15.97 13.62 8.76
N TYR A 8 15.83 14.39 7.69
CA TYR A 8 16.90 14.60 6.73
C TYR A 8 17.98 15.54 7.31
N SER A 9 19.17 15.51 6.72
CA SER A 9 20.26 16.43 7.04
C SER A 9 19.87 17.90 6.86
N SER A 10 18.94 18.19 5.94
CA SER A 10 18.31 19.51 5.75
C SER A 10 17.42 19.95 6.91
N GLY A 11 17.19 19.10 7.93
CA GLY A 11 16.27 19.34 9.04
C GLY A 11 14.81 19.01 8.73
N GLN A 12 14.48 18.72 7.46
CA GLN A 12 13.13 18.33 7.05
C GLN A 12 12.70 17.01 7.72
N ARG A 13 11.46 16.97 8.21
CA ARG A 13 10.84 15.76 8.76
C ARG A 13 9.97 15.09 7.70
N VAL A 14 10.20 13.80 7.48
CA VAL A 14 9.50 13.00 6.48
C VAL A 14 8.96 11.73 7.13
N PRO A 15 7.66 11.42 7.03
CA PRO A 15 7.14 10.17 7.55
C PRO A 15 7.52 9.04 6.59
N LEU A 16 8.00 7.92 7.14
CA LEU A 16 8.40 6.73 6.37
C LEU A 16 7.66 5.50 6.90
N LEU A 17 7.11 4.70 5.98
CA LEU A 17 6.62 3.37 6.30
C LEU A 17 7.77 2.39 6.08
N VAL A 18 8.16 1.67 7.12
CA VAL A 18 9.30 0.74 7.10
C VAL A 18 8.86 -0.70 7.40
N GLN A 19 9.60 -1.65 6.84
CA GLN A 19 9.51 -3.06 7.22
C GLN A 19 9.93 -3.26 8.68
N THR A 20 9.39 -4.28 9.32
CA THR A 20 9.66 -4.60 10.74
C THR A 20 10.47 -5.88 10.74
N GLY A 21 11.73 -5.82 11.17
CA GLY A 21 12.66 -6.96 11.21
C GLY A 21 13.92 -6.61 12.01
N ASP A 22 14.76 -7.60 12.27
CA ASP A 22 15.98 -7.46 13.09
C ASP A 22 17.10 -6.65 12.40
N ALA A 23 17.03 -6.53 11.07
CA ALA A 23 17.92 -5.67 10.29
C ALA A 23 17.51 -4.18 10.38
N ALA A 24 18.38 -3.29 9.91
CA ALA A 24 18.07 -1.86 9.83
C ALA A 24 16.74 -1.63 9.06
N PRO A 25 15.83 -0.78 9.58
CA PRO A 25 14.48 -0.66 9.03
C PRO A 25 14.51 -0.06 7.62
N LEU A 26 14.21 -0.90 6.62
CA LEU A 26 14.13 -0.50 5.22
C LEU A 26 12.76 0.12 4.89
N PRO A 27 12.71 1.25 4.17
CA PRO A 27 11.45 1.82 3.69
C PRO A 27 10.73 0.87 2.73
N MET A 28 9.40 0.78 2.85
CA MET A 28 8.54 0.18 1.83
C MET A 28 8.68 1.00 0.54
N LEU A 29 8.98 0.34 -0.58
CA LEU A 29 9.46 0.99 -1.80
C LEU A 29 8.40 1.89 -2.42
N VAL A 30 7.20 1.35 -2.71
CA VAL A 30 6.16 2.13 -3.40
C VAL A 30 5.62 3.27 -2.52
N PRO A 31 5.32 3.05 -1.21
CA PRO A 31 4.94 4.13 -0.31
C PRO A 31 6.04 5.19 -0.14
N PHE A 32 7.32 4.79 -0.13
CA PHE A 32 8.43 5.73 -0.08
C PHE A 32 8.46 6.65 -1.31
N ILE A 33 8.38 6.07 -2.51
CA ILE A 33 8.35 6.83 -3.77
C ILE A 33 7.11 7.75 -3.79
N TYR A 34 5.96 7.28 -3.32
CA TYR A 34 4.75 8.11 -3.21
C TYR A 34 4.97 9.36 -2.35
N VAL A 35 5.62 9.20 -1.19
CA VAL A 35 5.95 10.34 -0.32
C VAL A 35 6.92 11.30 -1.01
N GLN A 36 7.99 10.78 -1.61
CA GLN A 36 9.02 11.63 -2.25
C GLN A 36 8.49 12.40 -3.47
N LEU A 37 7.59 11.79 -4.25
CA LEU A 37 7.16 12.35 -5.53
C LEU A 37 5.80 13.04 -5.45
N LYS A 38 4.81 12.42 -4.79
CA LYS A 38 3.45 12.96 -4.72
C LYS A 38 3.22 13.87 -3.52
N LEU A 39 3.86 13.57 -2.38
CA LEU A 39 3.63 14.29 -1.12
C LEU A 39 4.77 15.24 -0.73
N ARG A 40 5.76 15.46 -1.59
CA ARG A 40 6.98 16.25 -1.32
C ARG A 40 6.74 17.57 -0.59
N TYR A 41 5.72 18.31 -1.02
CA TYR A 41 5.39 19.64 -0.50
C TYR A 41 4.20 19.64 0.45
N ARG A 42 3.78 18.47 0.94
CA ARG A 42 2.70 18.34 1.92
C ARG A 42 3.26 18.41 3.32
N ALA A 43 2.45 18.94 4.24
CA ALA A 43 2.78 18.93 5.65
C ALA A 43 2.99 17.50 6.16
N TYR A 44 3.88 17.34 7.14
CA TYR A 44 4.20 16.04 7.74
C TYR A 44 2.96 15.26 8.15
N ASN A 45 2.01 15.91 8.85
CA ASN A 45 0.80 15.25 9.34
C ASN A 45 -0.10 14.76 8.19
N THR A 46 -0.15 15.49 7.08
CA THR A 46 -0.87 15.07 5.87
C THR A 46 -0.22 13.82 5.28
N ALA A 47 1.11 13.82 5.08
CA ALA A 47 1.83 12.67 4.56
C ALA A 47 1.72 11.44 5.49
N ALA A 48 1.79 11.67 6.81
CA ALA A 48 1.61 10.63 7.81
C ALA A 48 0.19 10.04 7.79
N ALA A 49 -0.85 10.84 7.51
CA ALA A 49 -2.21 10.34 7.36
C ALA A 49 -2.35 9.40 6.14
N HIS A 50 -1.74 9.76 5.01
CA HIS A 50 -1.67 8.87 3.84
C HIS A 50 -0.97 7.56 4.21
N LEU A 51 0.20 7.62 4.86
CA LEU A 51 0.94 6.42 5.23
C LEU A 51 0.20 5.54 6.25
N ARG A 52 -0.60 6.10 7.16
CA ARG A 52 -1.46 5.29 8.07
C ARG A 52 -2.55 4.54 7.31
N ALA A 53 -3.16 5.18 6.31
CA ALA A 53 -4.16 4.53 5.46
C ALA A 53 -3.54 3.41 4.62
N ILE A 54 -2.36 3.67 4.03
CA ILE A 54 -1.60 2.69 3.26
C ILE A 54 -1.16 1.53 4.16
N GLN A 55 -0.60 1.81 5.34
CA GLN A 55 -0.18 0.81 6.31
C GLN A 55 -1.33 -0.12 6.71
N ALA A 56 -2.52 0.43 6.96
CA ALA A 56 -3.69 -0.38 7.31
C ALA A 56 -4.09 -1.33 6.17
N PHE A 57 -4.11 -0.84 4.93
CA PHE A 57 -4.39 -1.68 3.76
C PHE A 57 -3.33 -2.76 3.55
N TYR A 58 -2.04 -2.41 3.66
CA TYR A 58 -0.94 -3.35 3.53
C TYR A 58 -0.96 -4.41 4.63
N THR A 59 -1.35 -4.03 5.84
CA THR A 59 -1.53 -4.98 6.95
C THR A 59 -2.63 -6.00 6.63
N TYR A 60 -3.77 -5.53 6.12
CA TYR A 60 -4.86 -6.41 5.69
C TYR A 60 -4.47 -7.29 4.50
N ALA A 61 -3.77 -6.75 3.50
CA ALA A 61 -3.31 -7.52 2.35
C ALA A 61 -2.34 -8.64 2.75
N ASN A 62 -1.49 -8.38 3.75
CA ASN A 62 -0.58 -9.39 4.30
C ASN A 62 -1.33 -10.54 4.99
N THR A 63 -2.54 -10.34 5.52
CA THR A 63 -3.35 -11.47 6.06
C THR A 63 -4.02 -12.29 4.96
N ARG A 64 -3.93 -11.84 3.71
CA ARG A 64 -4.40 -12.51 2.49
C ARG A 64 -3.24 -12.95 1.58
N ASP A 65 -2.02 -13.02 2.13
CA ASP A 65 -0.80 -13.45 1.45
C ASP A 65 -0.49 -12.67 0.14
N LEU A 66 -0.90 -11.39 0.07
CA LEU A 66 -0.61 -10.53 -1.07
C LEU A 66 0.43 -9.45 -0.71
N ASP A 67 1.58 -9.51 -1.36
CA ASP A 67 2.55 -8.41 -1.36
C ASP A 67 2.08 -7.30 -2.31
N ILE A 68 1.66 -6.17 -1.73
CA ILE A 68 1.13 -5.04 -2.49
C ILE A 68 2.23 -4.31 -3.28
N ASP A 69 3.46 -4.21 -2.76
CA ASP A 69 4.53 -3.53 -3.51
C ASP A 69 4.86 -4.36 -4.75
N GLU A 70 5.01 -5.67 -4.60
CA GLU A 70 5.26 -6.57 -5.72
C GLU A 70 4.11 -6.57 -6.73
N ALA A 71 2.85 -6.65 -6.27
CA ALA A 71 1.68 -6.60 -7.15
C ALA A 71 1.59 -5.27 -7.94
N ILE A 72 1.94 -4.14 -7.31
CA ILE A 72 1.98 -2.84 -8.01
C ILE A 72 3.09 -2.81 -9.06
N LEU A 73 4.29 -3.29 -8.73
CA LEU A 73 5.43 -3.31 -9.65
C LEU A 73 5.17 -4.24 -10.85
N ALA A 74 4.55 -5.40 -10.60
CA ALA A 74 4.09 -6.33 -11.63
C ALA A 74 2.84 -5.83 -12.39
N CYS A 75 2.31 -4.65 -12.04
CA CYS A 75 1.08 -4.08 -12.60
C CYS A 75 -0.17 -4.97 -12.46
N ASN A 76 -0.17 -5.90 -11.50
CA ASN A 76 -1.31 -6.76 -11.17
C ASN A 76 -2.28 -6.04 -10.23
N PHE A 77 -2.94 -4.99 -10.74
CA PHE A 77 -3.92 -4.23 -9.97
C PHE A 77 -5.22 -5.00 -9.72
N GLU A 78 -5.53 -6.02 -10.53
CA GLU A 78 -6.73 -6.85 -10.34
C GLU A 78 -6.71 -7.56 -8.98
N ALA A 79 -5.58 -8.17 -8.61
CA ALA A 79 -5.39 -8.79 -7.30
C ALA A 79 -5.56 -7.78 -6.15
N ILE A 80 -5.09 -6.55 -6.33
CA ILE A 80 -5.22 -5.48 -5.32
C ILE A 80 -6.67 -5.02 -5.18
N LEU A 81 -7.38 -4.84 -6.30
CA LEU A 81 -8.77 -4.40 -6.31
C LEU A 81 -9.71 -5.44 -5.70
N ALA A 82 -9.43 -6.74 -5.90
CA ALA A 82 -10.18 -7.83 -5.30
C ALA A 82 -10.19 -7.81 -3.75
N LEU A 83 -9.22 -7.12 -3.13
CA LEU A 83 -9.15 -6.98 -1.67
C LEU A 83 -9.99 -5.84 -1.11
N LEU A 84 -10.48 -4.90 -1.93
CA LEU A 84 -11.07 -3.64 -1.43
C LEU A 84 -12.37 -3.84 -0.64
N ASP A 85 -13.25 -4.74 -1.08
CA ASP A 85 -14.52 -5.01 -0.38
C ASP A 85 -14.26 -5.62 1.00
N GLY A 86 -13.40 -6.64 1.04
CA GLY A 86 -13.00 -7.26 2.30
C GLY A 86 -12.24 -6.30 3.21
N TYR A 87 -11.41 -5.41 2.66
CA TYR A 87 -10.73 -4.36 3.43
C TYR A 87 -11.71 -3.37 4.06
N ALA A 88 -12.75 -2.95 3.33
CA ALA A 88 -13.77 -2.04 3.85
C ALA A 88 -14.51 -2.67 5.04
N ILE A 89 -14.84 -3.96 4.98
CA ILE A 89 -15.45 -4.72 6.07
C ILE A 89 -14.47 -4.89 7.24
N TRP A 90 -13.21 -5.21 6.96
CA TRP A 90 -12.16 -5.34 7.97
C TRP A 90 -11.92 -4.02 8.73
N LEU A 91 -11.97 -2.87 8.04
CA LEU A 91 -11.94 -1.56 8.70
C LEU A 91 -13.16 -1.33 9.62
N GLN A 92 -14.37 -1.71 9.18
CA GLN A 92 -15.59 -1.54 9.98
C GLN A 92 -15.57 -2.39 11.25
N SER A 93 -15.03 -3.60 11.18
CA SER A 93 -14.84 -4.48 12.35
C SER A 93 -13.72 -4.06 13.31
N GLY A 94 -13.16 -2.86 13.12
CA GLY A 94 -12.09 -2.36 13.97
C GLY A 94 -10.73 -3.00 13.71
N ARG A 95 -10.51 -3.60 12.53
CA ARG A 95 -9.25 -4.28 12.12
C ARG A 95 -8.99 -5.62 12.79
N HIS A 96 -10.04 -6.34 13.16
CA HIS A 96 -9.96 -7.61 13.91
C HIS A 96 -10.44 -8.84 13.11
N ALA A 97 -10.81 -8.69 11.82
CA ALA A 97 -11.57 -9.73 11.11
C ALA A 97 -10.78 -11.02 10.80
N ASP A 98 -9.50 -11.10 11.15
CA ASP A 98 -8.70 -12.32 11.03
C ASP A 98 -8.99 -13.35 12.15
N ASN A 99 -9.71 -12.95 13.21
CA ASN A 99 -9.99 -13.77 14.40
C ASN A 99 -11.43 -14.29 14.51
N LEU A 100 -12.17 -14.43 13.41
CA LEU A 100 -13.48 -15.09 13.41
C LEU A 100 -13.36 -16.64 13.46
N ILE A 101 -12.45 -17.16 14.29
CA ILE A 101 -12.62 -18.50 14.86
C ILE A 101 -13.69 -18.31 15.94
N ALA A 102 -14.95 -18.41 15.54
CA ALA A 102 -16.06 -18.41 16.48
C ALA A 102 -15.82 -19.54 17.47
N ARG A 103 -15.40 -19.19 18.69
CA ARG A 103 -15.47 -20.07 19.85
C ARG A 103 -16.97 -20.29 20.10
N ILE A 104 -17.53 -21.31 19.47
CA ILE A 104 -18.89 -21.80 19.72
C ILE A 104 -18.98 -22.03 21.23
N GLY A 105 -19.76 -21.20 21.93
CA GLY A 105 -20.13 -21.46 23.32
C GLY A 105 -20.01 -20.32 24.33
N THR A 106 -19.55 -19.10 23.99
CA THR A 106 -19.57 -18.01 25.01
C THR A 106 -19.98 -16.67 24.44
N ALA A 107 -21.22 -16.27 24.75
CA ALA A 107 -21.75 -14.94 24.49
C ALA A 107 -21.06 -13.91 25.40
N ALA A 108 -19.93 -13.38 24.94
CA ALA A 108 -19.39 -12.13 25.43
C ALA A 108 -19.31 -11.17 24.24
N THR A 109 -20.45 -10.60 23.87
CA THR A 109 -20.56 -9.52 22.88
C THR A 109 -20.02 -8.23 23.52
N ALA A 110 -18.72 -8.18 23.81
CA ALA A 110 -18.07 -6.89 24.01
C ALA A 110 -18.13 -6.18 22.66
N PRO A 111 -18.81 -5.02 22.53
CA PRO A 111 -18.79 -4.29 21.28
C PRO A 111 -17.34 -3.90 21.00
N PHE A 112 -16.74 -4.55 20.00
CA PHE A 112 -15.43 -4.13 19.51
C PHE A 112 -15.51 -2.64 19.18
N PRO A 113 -14.53 -1.82 19.57
CA PRO A 113 -14.57 -0.40 19.28
C PRO A 113 -14.59 -0.22 17.76
N GLN A 114 -15.77 0.10 17.24
CA GLN A 114 -15.97 0.36 15.82
C GLN A 114 -15.18 1.63 15.47
N ILE A 115 -14.43 1.57 14.37
CA ILE A 115 -13.77 2.77 13.85
C ILE A 115 -14.85 3.78 13.48
N ASP A 116 -14.68 5.02 13.94
CA ASP A 116 -15.56 6.14 13.57
C ASP A 116 -15.76 6.18 12.04
N PRO A 117 -17.00 6.27 11.53
CA PRO A 117 -17.28 6.26 10.09
C PRO A 117 -16.48 7.30 9.30
N ARG A 118 -16.22 8.49 9.88
CA ARG A 118 -15.39 9.53 9.25
C ARG A 118 -13.94 9.09 9.12
N THR A 119 -13.41 8.40 10.13
CA THR A 119 -12.06 7.85 10.08
C THR A 119 -11.97 6.76 9.01
N ARG A 120 -12.97 5.87 8.92
CA ARG A 120 -13.06 4.86 7.86
C ARG A 120 -13.07 5.50 6.47
N ASP A 121 -13.96 6.46 6.25
CA ASP A 121 -14.12 7.11 4.95
C ASP A 121 -12.85 7.90 4.57
N GLN A 122 -12.17 8.49 5.55
CA GLN A 122 -10.88 9.12 5.33
C GLN A 122 -9.81 8.12 4.89
N TYR A 123 -9.76 6.93 5.49
CA TYR A 123 -8.82 5.87 5.08
C TYR A 123 -9.08 5.41 3.65
N LEU A 124 -10.35 5.15 3.31
CA LEU A 124 -10.74 4.75 1.94
C LEU A 124 -10.40 5.84 0.92
N ARG A 125 -10.64 7.11 1.25
CA ARG A 125 -10.32 8.25 0.39
C ARG A 125 -8.81 8.37 0.13
N LEU A 126 -8.00 8.27 1.17
CA LEU A 126 -6.54 8.35 1.05
C LEU A 126 -5.97 7.13 0.30
N LEU A 127 -6.54 5.94 0.53
CA LEU A 127 -6.16 4.73 -0.21
C LEU A 127 -6.50 4.87 -1.69
N LYS A 128 -7.69 5.36 -2.04
CA LYS A 128 -8.07 5.66 -3.44
C LYS A 128 -7.03 6.57 -4.09
N GLN A 129 -6.66 7.68 -3.43
CA GLN A 129 -5.67 8.61 -3.98
C GLN A 129 -4.28 7.97 -4.20
N TYR A 130 -3.88 7.07 -3.31
CA TYR A 130 -2.63 6.31 -3.45
C TYR A 130 -2.69 5.34 -4.63
N LEU A 131 -3.72 4.49 -4.70
CA LEU A 131 -3.88 3.50 -5.76
C LEU A 131 -4.05 4.16 -7.14
N SER A 132 -4.83 5.24 -7.23
CA SER A 132 -4.94 6.01 -8.48
C SER A 132 -3.58 6.55 -8.94
N TRP A 133 -2.74 7.04 -8.02
CA TRP A 133 -1.40 7.48 -8.37
C TRP A 133 -0.50 6.31 -8.80
N CYS A 134 -0.61 5.15 -8.17
CA CYS A 134 0.14 3.95 -8.56
C CYS A 134 -0.22 3.52 -9.99
N VAL A 135 -1.51 3.45 -10.31
CA VAL A 135 -2.02 3.13 -11.65
C VAL A 135 -1.45 4.08 -12.70
N THR A 136 -1.52 5.40 -12.47
CA THR A 136 -0.98 6.41 -13.41
C THR A 136 0.53 6.30 -13.57
N ARG A 137 1.25 5.90 -12.52
CA ARG A 137 2.71 5.81 -12.55
C ARG A 137 3.22 4.53 -13.21
N TYR A 138 2.70 3.37 -12.83
CA TYR A 138 3.31 2.08 -13.17
C TYR A 138 2.76 1.45 -14.44
N ILE A 139 1.47 1.64 -14.77
CA ILE A 139 0.87 1.04 -15.98
C ILE A 139 1.50 1.57 -17.28
N PRO A 140 1.70 2.89 -17.48
CA PRO A 140 2.32 3.38 -18.70
C PRO A 140 3.78 2.94 -18.85
N LEU A 141 4.53 2.88 -17.72
CA LEU A 141 5.92 2.44 -17.72
C LEU A 141 6.06 0.97 -18.11
N ALA A 142 5.17 0.10 -17.62
CA ALA A 142 5.17 -1.31 -18.02
C ALA A 142 4.93 -1.46 -19.54
N ARG A 143 3.99 -0.70 -20.11
CA ARG A 143 3.74 -0.70 -21.56
C ARG A 143 4.94 -0.20 -22.38
N GLN A 144 5.61 0.85 -21.91
CA GLN A 144 6.80 1.37 -22.60
C GLN A 144 7.96 0.38 -22.53
N ASN A 145 8.17 -0.26 -21.38
CA ASN A 145 9.22 -1.26 -21.22
C ASN A 145 8.95 -2.52 -22.03
N SER A 146 7.69 -2.99 -22.13
CA SER A 146 7.34 -4.12 -22.99
C SER A 146 7.58 -3.80 -24.47
N THR A 147 7.24 -2.59 -24.92
CA THR A 147 7.53 -2.16 -26.30
C THR A 147 9.03 -2.04 -26.53
N SER A 148 9.78 -1.52 -25.56
CA SER A 148 11.24 -1.42 -25.65
C SER A 148 11.90 -2.79 -25.70
N LEU A 149 11.45 -3.76 -24.88
CA LEU A 149 11.95 -5.14 -24.89
C LEU A 149 11.62 -5.84 -26.20
N ALA A 150 10.38 -5.73 -26.68
CA ALA A 150 9.98 -6.29 -27.98
C ALA A 150 10.79 -5.70 -29.15
N ASN A 151 11.07 -4.39 -29.11
CA ASN A 151 11.93 -3.74 -30.10
C ASN A 151 13.38 -4.21 -30.02
N ILE A 152 13.91 -4.45 -28.82
CA ILE A 152 15.26 -4.98 -28.63
C ILE A 152 15.35 -6.42 -29.16
N GLU A 153 14.38 -7.27 -28.81
CA GLU A 153 14.32 -8.66 -29.31
C GLU A 153 14.19 -8.72 -30.83
N ALA A 154 13.38 -7.85 -31.44
CA ALA A 154 13.28 -7.74 -32.90
C ALA A 154 14.62 -7.32 -33.55
N VAL A 155 15.32 -6.33 -32.98
CA VAL A 155 16.64 -5.90 -33.46
C VAL A 155 17.68 -7.03 -33.38
N PHE A 156 17.59 -7.91 -32.38
CA PHE A 156 18.50 -9.05 -32.27
C PHE A 156 18.09 -10.24 -33.15
N ALA A 157 16.81 -10.40 -33.48
CA ALA A 157 16.35 -11.40 -34.45
C ALA A 157 16.81 -11.07 -35.87
N ASP A 158 16.78 -9.78 -36.27
CA ASP A 158 17.22 -9.32 -37.60
C ASP A 158 18.74 -9.43 -37.83
N VAL A 159 19.55 -9.62 -36.78
CA VAL A 159 21.01 -9.78 -36.87
C VAL A 159 21.43 -11.26 -36.98
N ALA A 160 20.49 -12.18 -36.77
CA ALA A 160 20.74 -13.63 -36.76
C ALA A 160 20.34 -14.36 -38.06
N GLU A 161 19.81 -13.64 -39.08
CA GLU A 161 19.64 -14.11 -40.46
C GLU A 161 20.74 -13.58 -41.40
#